data_AF-A0AAT9MWW1-F1
#
_entry.id   AF-A0AAT9MWW1-F1
#
_cell.length_a   1.000
_cell.length_b   1.000
_cell.length_c   1.000
_cell.angle_alpha   90.00
_cell.angle_beta   90.00
_cell.angle_gamma   90.00
#
_symmetry.space_group_name_H-M   'P 1'
#
loop_
_entity.id
_entity.type
_entity.pdbx_description
1 polymer ?
#
loop_
_entity_poly.entity_id
_entity_poly.type
_entity_poly.pdbx_seq_one_letter_code
_entity_poly.pdbx_strand_id
1 'polypeptide(L)'
;MDTSRLTLNHFLSRFQLLRPQMTHETLNQRQAAVLIPVVRRPQPGLLLTQRAIHLRKHAGQVAFPGGAVDSTDASLIAAALREAQEEVAIPPQAVEVIGVLPPVDSVTGFQVTPVVGIIPPNLPWRASEDEVSAVFEMPLAQALQLGRYHPLDVYRRGNSHRVWLSWYEHYFVWGMTANILRELALQIGVKP
;
A
#
# COMPACT_ATOMS: atom_id res chain seq x y z
N MET A 1 21.99 -4.05 -20.65
CA MET A 1 22.00 -2.89 -19.74
C MET A 1 21.25 -3.34 -18.51
N ASP A 2 22.00 -3.58 -17.43
CA ASP A 2 21.54 -4.22 -16.20
C ASP A 2 20.39 -3.40 -15.58
N THR A 3 19.22 -4.00 -15.40
CA THR A 3 18.12 -3.48 -14.57
C THR A 3 18.57 -3.55 -13.10
N SER A 4 19.59 -2.76 -12.79
CA SER A 4 20.32 -2.75 -11.53
C SER A 4 19.34 -2.62 -10.38
N ARG A 5 19.34 -3.63 -9.50
CA ARG A 5 18.60 -3.73 -8.22
C ARG A 5 18.12 -2.36 -7.72
N LEU A 6 16.80 -2.16 -7.64
CA LEU A 6 16.21 -1.00 -6.97
C LEU A 6 16.83 -0.85 -5.57
N THR A 7 17.54 0.24 -5.33
CA THR A 7 18.06 0.60 -4.00
C THR A 7 17.10 1.56 -3.31
N LEU A 8 17.21 1.69 -1.99
CA LEU A 8 16.41 2.66 -1.23
C LEU A 8 16.66 4.09 -1.70
N ASN A 9 17.92 4.48 -1.94
CA ASN A 9 18.25 5.82 -2.43
C ASN A 9 17.64 6.08 -3.82
N HIS A 10 17.67 5.09 -4.71
CA HIS A 10 17.03 5.21 -6.02
C HIS A 10 15.51 5.41 -5.87
N PHE A 11 14.86 4.62 -5.02
CA PHE A 11 13.45 4.78 -4.71
C PHE A 11 13.13 6.18 -4.17
N LEU A 12 13.85 6.63 -3.14
CA LEU A 12 13.65 7.96 -2.51
C LEU A 12 13.82 9.09 -3.52
N SER A 13 14.92 9.10 -4.28
CA SER A 13 15.17 10.13 -5.29
C SER A 13 14.06 10.19 -6.33
N ARG A 14 13.57 9.03 -6.81
CA ARG A 14 12.50 9.02 -7.81
C ARG A 14 11.16 9.42 -7.22
N PHE A 15 10.83 8.97 -6.01
CA PHE A 15 9.60 9.36 -5.32
C PHE A 15 9.52 10.88 -5.10
N GLN A 16 10.64 11.51 -4.74
CA GLN A 16 10.70 12.96 -4.49
C GLN A 16 10.71 13.79 -5.78
N LEU A 17 11.39 13.31 -6.83
CA LEU A 17 11.56 14.07 -8.08
C LEU A 17 10.42 13.85 -9.08
N LEU A 18 9.74 12.70 -9.04
CA LEU A 18 8.68 12.37 -9.97
C LEU A 18 7.33 12.55 -9.29
N ARG A 19 6.50 13.39 -9.91
CA ARG A 19 5.14 13.60 -9.44
C ARG A 19 4.24 12.43 -9.85
N PRO A 20 3.34 11.97 -8.97
CA PRO A 20 2.34 11.00 -9.37
C PRO A 20 1.40 11.64 -10.39
N GLN A 21 0.96 10.86 -11.37
CA GLN A 21 -0.10 11.30 -12.28
C GLN A 21 -1.44 11.20 -11.56
N MET A 22 -2.23 12.27 -11.61
CA MET A 22 -3.62 12.21 -11.16
C MET A 22 -4.43 11.52 -12.25
N THR A 23 -4.84 10.28 -11.99
CA THR A 23 -5.59 9.48 -12.95
C THR A 23 -7.09 9.76 -12.87
N HIS A 24 -7.62 10.07 -11.68
CA HIS A 24 -9.04 10.35 -11.45
C HIS A 24 -9.25 11.32 -10.28
N GLU A 25 -10.34 12.09 -10.32
CA GLU A 25 -10.87 12.78 -9.14
C GLU A 25 -11.58 11.78 -8.22
N THR A 26 -11.42 11.98 -6.91
CA THR A 26 -12.08 11.17 -5.89
C THR A 26 -13.44 11.77 -5.55
N LEU A 27 -14.44 10.90 -5.44
CA LEU A 27 -15.84 11.26 -5.22
C LEU A 27 -16.32 10.86 -3.81
N ASN A 28 -15.62 9.92 -3.16
CA ASN A 28 -15.99 9.48 -1.82
C ASN A 28 -15.69 10.57 -0.78
N GLN A 29 -16.54 10.65 0.25
CA GLN A 29 -16.39 11.64 1.33
C GLN A 29 -15.84 11.05 2.64
N ARG A 30 -16.03 9.75 2.87
CA ARG A 30 -15.52 9.11 4.09
C ARG A 30 -14.02 8.92 3.96
N GLN A 31 -13.25 9.42 4.90
CA GLN A 31 -11.79 9.35 4.83
C GLN A 31 -11.25 8.07 5.48
N ALA A 32 -10.21 7.53 4.85
CA ALA A 32 -9.40 6.44 5.37
C ALA A 32 -7.94 6.69 4.95
N ALA A 33 -7.00 6.09 5.66
CA ALA A 33 -5.59 6.20 5.33
C ALA A 33 -4.89 4.86 5.52
N VAL A 34 -3.92 4.58 4.66
CA VAL A 34 -3.11 3.36 4.71
C VAL A 34 -1.63 3.73 4.70
N LEU A 35 -0.83 2.97 5.43
CA LEU A 35 0.62 3.09 5.40
C LEU A 35 1.20 2.18 4.32
N ILE A 36 2.10 2.70 3.49
CA ILE A 36 2.98 1.94 2.59
C ILE A 36 4.35 1.87 3.29
N PRO A 37 4.58 0.85 4.14
CA PRO A 37 5.82 0.71 4.90
C PRO A 37 6.94 0.11 4.04
N VAL A 38 7.90 0.94 3.67
CA VAL A 38 9.12 0.52 2.97
C VAL A 38 10.21 0.21 4.00
N VAL A 39 10.69 -1.04 4.00
CA VAL A 39 11.70 -1.51 4.93
C VAL A 39 13.09 -1.06 4.48
N ARG A 40 13.79 -0.30 5.33
CA ARG A 40 15.13 0.24 5.06
C ARG A 40 16.16 -0.88 4.98
N ARG A 41 16.54 -1.27 3.77
CA ARG A 41 17.60 -2.23 3.45
C ARG A 41 18.33 -1.81 2.17
N PRO A 42 19.52 -2.36 1.86
CA PRO A 42 20.17 -2.12 0.56
C PRO A 42 19.27 -2.47 -0.63
N GLN A 43 18.52 -3.57 -0.50
CA GLN A 43 17.38 -3.91 -1.35
C GLN A 43 16.13 -3.73 -0.49
N PRO A 44 15.38 -2.62 -0.66
CA PRO A 44 14.26 -2.31 0.22
C PRO A 44 13.15 -3.35 0.12
N GLY A 45 12.55 -3.65 1.26
CA GLY A 45 11.34 -4.46 1.35
C GLY A 45 10.09 -3.58 1.38
N LEU A 46 8.94 -4.22 1.22
CA LEU A 46 7.62 -3.66 1.39
C LEU A 46 6.84 -4.57 2.33
N LEU A 47 6.36 -4.03 3.45
CA LEU A 47 5.55 -4.79 4.39
C LEU A 47 4.07 -4.71 4.00
N LEU A 48 3.41 -5.87 3.99
CA LEU A 48 2.00 -6.03 3.70
C LEU A 48 1.37 -6.94 4.75
N THR A 49 0.04 -6.86 4.87
CA THR A 49 -0.76 -7.69 5.76
C THR A 49 -1.68 -8.57 4.94
N GLN A 50 -2.08 -9.70 5.51
CA GLN A 50 -3.25 -10.45 5.09
C GLN A 50 -4.31 -10.32 6.17
N ARG A 51 -5.49 -9.83 5.79
CA ARG A 51 -6.61 -9.67 6.70
C ARG A 51 -7.12 -11.03 7.18
N ALA A 52 -7.46 -11.13 8.47
CA ALA A 52 -7.93 -12.37 9.05
C ALA A 52 -9.18 -12.90 8.32
N ILE A 53 -9.25 -14.24 8.19
CA ILE A 53 -10.29 -14.92 7.38
C ILE A 53 -11.69 -14.77 8.00
N HIS A 54 -11.76 -14.57 9.31
CA HIS A 54 -13.04 -14.47 10.03
C HIS A 54 -13.69 -13.07 9.93
N LEU A 55 -13.01 -12.09 9.31
CA LEU A 55 -13.53 -10.74 9.18
C LEU A 55 -14.72 -10.65 8.21
N ARG A 56 -15.75 -9.89 8.59
CA ARG A 56 -16.97 -9.71 7.75
C ARG A 56 -16.71 -9.05 6.41
N LYS A 57 -15.66 -8.24 6.30
CA LYS A 57 -15.28 -7.51 5.09
C LYS A 57 -13.83 -7.81 4.76
N HIS A 58 -13.56 -8.03 3.47
CA HIS A 58 -12.20 -8.19 2.95
C HIS A 58 -11.39 -9.35 3.59
N ALA A 59 -12.07 -10.39 4.10
CA ALA A 59 -11.43 -11.58 4.65
C ALA A 59 -10.38 -12.17 3.69
N GLY A 60 -9.19 -12.45 4.23
CA GLY A 60 -8.07 -13.06 3.49
C GLY A 60 -7.41 -12.17 2.43
N GLN A 61 -7.86 -10.92 2.26
CA GLN A 61 -7.28 -10.01 1.27
C GLN A 61 -5.94 -9.46 1.75
N VAL A 62 -5.02 -9.30 0.81
CA VAL A 62 -3.76 -8.58 1.04
C VAL A 62 -4.03 -7.09 1.08
N ALA A 63 -3.54 -6.42 2.13
CA ALA A 63 -3.71 -5.01 2.34
C ALA A 63 -2.43 -4.34 2.85
N PHE A 64 -2.39 -3.03 2.70
CA PHE A 64 -1.55 -2.19 3.52
C PHE A 64 -2.15 -2.08 4.93
N PRO A 65 -1.32 -1.90 5.98
CA PRO A 65 -1.85 -1.51 7.28
C PRO A 65 -2.62 -0.20 7.17
N GLY A 66 -3.81 -0.11 7.77
CA GLY A 66 -4.62 1.10 7.68
C GLY A 66 -6.12 0.91 7.81
N GLY A 67 -6.80 2.03 7.99
CA GLY A 67 -8.21 2.03 8.37
C GLY A 67 -8.88 3.38 8.18
N ALA A 68 -10.07 3.48 8.75
CA ALA A 68 -10.87 4.71 8.71
C ALA A 68 -10.21 5.80 9.58
N VAL A 69 -10.39 7.06 9.19
CA VAL A 69 -9.97 8.19 10.03
C VAL A 69 -10.91 8.29 11.23
N ASP A 70 -10.34 8.37 12.44
CA ASP A 70 -11.07 8.68 13.67
C ASP A 70 -11.15 10.20 13.87
N SER A 71 -12.19 10.65 14.57
CA SER A 71 -12.30 12.00 15.12
C SER A 71 -11.10 12.47 15.94
N THR A 72 -10.34 11.55 16.55
CA THR A 72 -9.13 11.87 17.32
C THR A 72 -7.87 12.00 16.47
N ASP A 73 -7.91 11.58 15.20
CA ASP A 73 -6.74 11.64 14.32
C ASP A 73 -6.47 13.09 13.90
N ALA A 74 -5.30 13.61 14.23
CA ALA A 74 -4.90 14.97 13.89
C ALA A 74 -4.69 15.19 12.38
N SER A 75 -4.53 14.10 11.61
CA SER A 75 -4.37 14.12 10.15
C SER A 75 -4.55 12.73 9.56
N LEU A 76 -4.64 12.64 8.23
CA LEU A 76 -4.60 11.37 7.49
C LEU A 76 -3.31 10.56 7.76
N ILE A 77 -2.19 11.25 7.95
CA ILE A 77 -0.92 10.60 8.33
C ILE A 77 -1.04 10.00 9.73
N ALA A 78 -1.61 10.74 10.68
CA ALA A 78 -1.82 10.24 12.04
C ALA A 78 -2.70 8.99 12.04
N ALA A 79 -3.79 8.98 11.25
CA ALA A 79 -4.64 7.80 11.08
C ALA A 79 -3.86 6.58 10.55
N ALA A 80 -3.11 6.74 9.46
CA ALA A 80 -2.32 5.63 8.90
C ALA A 80 -1.28 5.08 9.90
N LEU A 81 -0.65 5.95 10.70
CA LEU A 81 0.33 5.55 11.70
C LEU A 81 -0.31 4.86 12.91
N ARG A 82 -1.46 5.36 13.39
CA ARG A 82 -2.24 4.74 14.47
C ARG A 82 -2.67 3.33 14.07
N GLU A 83 -3.27 3.19 12.89
CA GLU A 83 -3.73 1.90 12.37
C GLU A 83 -2.56 0.92 12.16
N ALA A 84 -1.41 1.38 11.63
CA ALA A 84 -0.22 0.55 11.52
C ALA A 84 0.33 0.12 12.89
N GLN A 85 0.20 0.95 13.92
CA GLN A 85 0.54 0.56 15.28
C GLN A 85 -0.42 -0.49 15.83
N GLU A 86 -1.72 -0.35 15.59
CA GLU A 86 -2.75 -1.28 16.05
C GLU A 86 -2.66 -2.64 15.34
N GLU A 87 -2.60 -2.65 14.01
CA GLU A 87 -2.65 -3.87 13.19
C GLU A 87 -1.33 -4.66 13.19
N VAL A 88 -0.18 -3.96 13.21
CA VAL A 88 1.14 -4.60 13.02
C VAL A 88 2.22 -4.16 14.03
N ALA A 89 1.85 -3.43 15.09
CA ALA A 89 2.75 -2.98 16.15
C ALA A 89 3.90 -2.06 15.67
N ILE A 90 3.73 -1.36 14.54
CA ILE A 90 4.72 -0.39 14.05
C ILE A 90 4.57 0.92 14.85
N PRO A 91 5.57 1.35 15.65
CA PRO A 91 5.47 2.59 16.40
C PRO A 91 5.50 3.80 15.47
N PRO A 92 4.60 4.80 15.64
CA PRO A 92 4.58 5.99 14.79
C PRO A 92 5.92 6.72 14.69
N GLN A 93 6.69 6.76 15.79
CA GLN A 93 8.00 7.43 15.86
C GLN A 93 9.10 6.69 15.10
N ALA A 94 8.89 5.41 14.74
CA ALA A 94 9.82 4.64 13.93
C ALA A 94 9.60 4.86 12.42
N VAL A 95 8.53 5.54 12.02
CA VAL A 95 8.19 5.74 10.61
C VAL A 95 8.69 7.11 10.15
N GLU A 96 9.63 7.11 9.22
CA GLU A 96 10.03 8.32 8.48
C GLU A 96 9.07 8.51 7.31
N VAL A 97 8.05 9.37 7.48
CA VAL A 97 7.08 9.68 6.42
C VAL A 97 7.75 10.55 5.35
N ILE A 98 7.75 10.07 4.11
CA ILE A 98 8.40 10.75 2.97
C ILE A 98 7.41 11.45 2.03
N GLY A 99 6.11 11.17 2.17
CA GLY A 99 5.04 11.82 1.40
C GLY A 99 3.78 10.98 1.32
N VAL A 100 2.84 11.43 0.50
CA VAL A 100 1.56 10.75 0.24
C VAL A 100 1.35 10.58 -1.26
N LEU A 101 0.63 9.53 -1.64
CA LEU A 101 0.13 9.35 -3.00
C LEU A 101 -1.24 10.02 -3.15
N PRO A 102 -1.69 10.30 -4.39
CA PRO A 102 -3.06 10.75 -4.63
C PRO A 102 -4.07 9.76 -4.03
N PRO A 103 -5.18 10.26 -3.47
CA PRO A 103 -6.18 9.39 -2.85
C PRO A 103 -6.86 8.50 -3.90
N VAL A 104 -7.32 7.33 -3.44
CA VAL A 104 -8.01 6.33 -4.26
C VAL A 104 -9.37 6.03 -3.64
N ASP A 105 -10.42 6.01 -4.45
CA ASP A 105 -11.74 5.63 -3.99
C ASP A 105 -11.88 4.11 -3.84
N SER A 106 -12.29 3.68 -2.64
CA SER A 106 -12.67 2.31 -2.37
C SER A 106 -14.10 2.04 -2.83
N VAL A 107 -14.37 0.78 -3.20
CA VAL A 107 -15.73 0.30 -3.52
C VAL A 107 -16.68 0.30 -2.31
N THR A 108 -16.13 0.50 -1.10
CA THR A 108 -16.88 0.58 0.16
C THR A 108 -17.20 2.02 0.58
N GLY A 109 -16.90 2.99 -0.27
CA GLY A 109 -17.28 4.40 -0.08
C GLY A 109 -16.26 5.23 0.69
N PHE A 110 -15.01 4.78 0.78
CA PHE A 110 -13.91 5.53 1.39
C PHE A 110 -13.02 6.20 0.34
N GLN A 111 -12.59 7.42 0.60
CA GLN A 111 -11.45 8.05 -0.05
C GLN A 111 -10.22 7.67 0.77
N VAL A 112 -9.36 6.83 0.20
CA VAL A 112 -8.20 6.24 0.88
C VAL A 112 -6.94 6.98 0.49
N THR A 113 -6.24 7.58 1.46
CA THR A 113 -4.95 8.25 1.24
C THR A 113 -3.78 7.31 1.56
N PRO A 114 -2.93 6.95 0.57
CA PRO A 114 -1.75 6.15 0.84
C PRO A 114 -0.58 7.02 1.31
N VAL A 115 -0.10 6.74 2.52
CA VAL A 115 1.03 7.42 3.16
C VAL A 115 2.28 6.58 2.98
N VAL A 116 3.35 7.14 2.42
CA VAL A 116 4.60 6.41 2.20
C VAL A 116 5.55 6.68 3.36
N GLY A 117 6.00 5.63 4.04
CA GLY A 117 6.89 5.72 5.18
C GLY A 117 8.05 4.73 5.11
N ILE A 118 9.23 5.15 5.55
CA ILE A 118 10.39 4.28 5.69
C ILE A 118 10.47 3.77 7.13
N ILE A 119 10.63 2.46 7.30
CA ILE A 119 10.77 1.81 8.61
C ILE A 119 12.13 1.13 8.77
N PRO A 120 12.65 0.96 10.01
CA PRO A 120 13.91 0.28 10.26
C PRO A 120 13.91 -1.20 9.82
N PRO A 121 15.06 -1.77 9.41
CA PRO A 121 15.15 -3.16 8.93
C PRO A 121 14.78 -4.24 9.94
N ASN A 122 14.94 -3.93 11.23
CA ASN A 122 14.83 -4.89 12.32
C ASN A 122 13.73 -4.46 13.30
N LEU A 123 12.74 -3.72 12.82
CA LEU A 123 11.59 -3.35 13.64
C LEU A 123 10.80 -4.64 13.96
N PRO A 124 10.55 -4.97 15.23
CA PRO A 124 9.70 -6.11 15.55
C PRO A 124 8.24 -5.73 15.26
N TRP A 125 7.68 -6.19 14.15
CA TRP A 125 6.23 -6.11 13.89
C TRP A 125 5.52 -7.35 14.41
N ARG A 126 4.28 -7.17 14.88
CA ARG A 126 3.42 -8.25 15.38
C ARG A 126 2.01 -8.03 14.87
N ALA A 127 1.46 -9.05 14.21
CA ALA A 127 0.07 -9.05 13.80
C ALA A 127 -0.87 -8.91 15.01
N SER A 128 -1.88 -8.05 14.90
CA SER A 128 -3.07 -8.14 15.74
C SER A 128 -3.86 -9.38 15.33
N GLU A 129 -3.98 -10.37 16.21
CA GLU A 129 -4.61 -11.66 15.91
C GLU A 129 -6.09 -11.52 15.49
N ASP A 130 -6.75 -10.47 15.96
CA ASP A 130 -8.16 -10.20 15.65
C ASP A 130 -8.36 -9.66 14.22
N GLU A 131 -7.34 -9.08 13.60
CA GLU A 131 -7.51 -8.37 12.33
C GLU A 131 -6.57 -8.86 11.21
N VAL A 132 -5.40 -9.40 11.58
CA VAL A 132 -4.33 -9.75 10.66
C VAL A 132 -3.93 -11.22 10.87
N SER A 133 -4.12 -12.04 9.84
CA SER A 133 -3.69 -13.45 9.87
C SER A 133 -2.21 -13.63 9.49
N ALA A 134 -1.64 -12.70 8.75
CA ALA A 134 -0.23 -12.74 8.36
C ALA A 134 0.33 -11.34 8.11
N VAL A 135 1.62 -11.17 8.41
CA VAL A 135 2.42 -10.01 8.02
C VAL A 135 3.62 -10.54 7.24
N PHE A 136 3.89 -9.99 6.07
CA PHE A 136 4.97 -10.47 5.20
C PHE A 136 5.70 -9.31 4.52
N GLU A 137 6.97 -9.54 4.20
CA GLU A 137 7.83 -8.61 3.48
C GLU A 137 7.99 -9.10 2.03
N MET A 138 7.63 -8.24 1.07
CA MET A 138 7.86 -8.45 -0.36
C MET A 138 9.03 -7.56 -0.82
N PRO A 139 9.98 -8.01 -1.66
CA PRO A 139 10.98 -7.13 -2.23
C PRO A 139 10.33 -5.96 -2.97
N LEU A 140 10.68 -4.71 -2.63
CA LEU A 140 10.06 -3.53 -3.25
C LEU A 140 10.28 -3.51 -4.77
N ALA A 141 11.45 -3.97 -5.23
CA ALA A 141 11.74 -4.11 -6.66
C ALA A 141 10.71 -4.99 -7.38
N GLN A 142 10.26 -6.06 -6.74
CA GLN A 142 9.21 -6.91 -7.28
C GLN A 142 7.86 -6.18 -7.23
N ALA A 143 7.51 -5.55 -6.11
CA ALA A 143 6.23 -4.85 -5.98
C ALA A 143 6.06 -3.74 -7.04
N LEU A 144 7.15 -3.10 -7.45
CA LEU A 144 7.16 -2.03 -8.45
C LEU A 144 7.35 -2.52 -9.91
N GLN A 145 7.37 -3.82 -10.15
CA GLN A 145 7.50 -4.36 -11.51
C GLN A 145 6.16 -4.32 -12.25
N LEU A 146 5.93 -3.34 -13.12
CA LEU A 146 4.65 -3.15 -13.83
C LEU A 146 4.15 -4.41 -14.56
N GLY A 147 5.06 -5.22 -15.12
CA GLY A 147 4.72 -6.44 -15.87
C GLY A 147 4.03 -7.55 -15.05
N ARG A 148 4.00 -7.45 -13.72
CA ARG A 148 3.33 -8.43 -12.84
C ARG A 148 1.84 -8.16 -12.60
N TYR A 149 1.35 -7.01 -13.06
CA TYR A 149 -0.04 -6.59 -12.86
C TYR A 149 -0.86 -6.91 -14.09
N HIS A 150 -1.69 -7.94 -13.99
CA HIS A 150 -2.57 -8.36 -15.06
C HIS A 150 -3.93 -7.66 -14.94
N PRO A 151 -4.44 -7.05 -16.02
CA PRO A 151 -5.75 -6.39 -15.98
C PRO A 151 -6.86 -7.44 -15.99
N LEU A 152 -7.90 -7.19 -15.19
CA LEU A 152 -9.18 -7.88 -15.27
C LEU A 152 -10.29 -6.83 -15.36
N ASP A 153 -11.07 -6.88 -16.43
CA ASP A 153 -12.22 -6.01 -16.59
C ASP A 153 -13.44 -6.62 -15.90
N VAL A 154 -13.96 -5.92 -14.89
CA VAL A 154 -15.07 -6.36 -14.05
C VAL A 154 -16.29 -5.51 -14.38
N TYR A 155 -17.35 -6.17 -14.84
CA TYR A 155 -18.63 -5.51 -15.13
C TYR A 155 -19.50 -5.47 -13.87
N ARG A 156 -19.86 -4.26 -13.41
CA ARG A 156 -20.81 -4.06 -12.30
C ARG A 156 -21.72 -2.89 -12.60
N ARG A 157 -23.03 -3.10 -12.39
CA ARG A 157 -24.07 -2.05 -12.51
C ARG A 157 -24.01 -1.27 -13.84
N GLY A 158 -23.71 -1.96 -14.95
CA GLY A 158 -23.62 -1.35 -16.29
C GLY A 158 -22.29 -0.66 -16.62
N ASN A 159 -21.36 -0.56 -15.66
CA ASN A 159 -20.04 0.03 -15.86
C ASN A 159 -18.95 -1.05 -15.87
N SER A 160 -17.98 -0.90 -16.77
CA SER A 160 -16.76 -1.70 -16.77
C SER A 160 -15.71 -1.04 -15.88
N HIS A 161 -15.20 -1.77 -14.90
CA HIS A 161 -14.13 -1.33 -14.01
C HIS A 161 -12.94 -2.25 -14.17
N ARG A 162 -11.79 -1.69 -14.53
CA ARG A 162 -10.54 -2.46 -14.57
C ARG A 162 -9.95 -2.60 -13.17
N VAL A 163 -9.68 -3.84 -12.77
CA VAL A 163 -8.90 -4.15 -11.58
C VAL A 163 -7.58 -4.79 -11.98
N TRP A 164 -6.58 -4.67 -11.11
CA TRP A 164 -5.26 -5.27 -11.33
C TRP A 164 -5.07 -6.47 -10.43
N LEU A 165 -4.51 -7.54 -10.98
CA LEU A 165 -4.24 -8.80 -10.29
C LEU A 165 -2.74 -9.06 -10.28
N SER A 166 -2.22 -9.50 -9.14
CA SER A 166 -0.84 -9.94 -9.00
C SER A 166 -0.71 -11.01 -7.93
N TRP A 167 0.34 -11.82 -8.05
CA TRP A 167 0.69 -12.83 -7.07
C TRP A 167 2.11 -12.58 -6.54
N TYR A 168 2.27 -12.77 -5.24
CA TYR A 168 3.56 -12.87 -4.58
C TYR A 168 3.55 -14.11 -3.70
N GLU A 169 4.31 -15.13 -4.10
CA GLU A 169 4.20 -16.48 -3.52
C GLU A 169 2.74 -16.96 -3.55
N HIS A 170 2.13 -17.23 -2.39
CA HIS A 170 0.74 -17.63 -2.23
C HIS A 170 -0.20 -16.45 -1.94
N TYR A 171 0.32 -15.23 -1.79
CA TYR A 171 -0.45 -14.04 -1.51
C TYR A 171 -1.04 -13.44 -2.79
N PHE A 172 -2.36 -13.36 -2.84
CA PHE A 172 -3.08 -12.74 -3.94
C PHE A 172 -3.27 -11.24 -3.70
N VAL A 173 -2.57 -10.42 -4.48
CA VAL A 173 -2.61 -8.96 -4.40
C VAL A 173 -3.52 -8.44 -5.50
N TRP A 174 -4.64 -7.82 -5.14
CA TRP A 174 -5.63 -7.36 -6.11
C TRP A 174 -6.38 -6.12 -5.64
N GLY A 175 -7.21 -5.57 -6.52
CA GLY A 175 -8.09 -4.45 -6.20
C GLY A 175 -7.31 -3.18 -5.83
N MET A 176 -7.70 -2.54 -4.74
CA MET A 176 -7.13 -1.25 -4.31
C MET A 176 -5.64 -1.35 -3.98
N THR A 177 -5.22 -2.41 -3.27
CA THR A 177 -3.81 -2.64 -2.92
C THR A 177 -2.94 -2.74 -4.18
N ALA A 178 -3.36 -3.56 -5.15
CA ALA A 178 -2.66 -3.69 -6.43
C ALA A 178 -2.65 -2.38 -7.22
N ASN A 179 -3.76 -1.61 -7.18
CA ASN A 179 -3.84 -0.31 -7.85
C ASN A 179 -2.84 0.69 -7.27
N ILE A 180 -2.81 0.84 -5.94
CA ILE A 180 -1.87 1.73 -5.25
C ILE A 180 -0.41 1.36 -5.58
N LEU A 181 -0.07 0.08 -5.56
CA LEU A 181 1.28 -0.37 -5.91
C LEU A 181 1.64 -0.10 -7.37
N ARG A 182 0.69 -0.28 -8.27
CA ARG A 182 0.89 0.00 -9.70
C ARG A 182 1.06 1.49 -9.95
N GLU A 183 0.29 2.36 -9.29
CA GLU A 183 0.46 3.81 -9.40
C GLU A 183 1.79 4.27 -8.82
N LEU A 184 2.22 3.70 -7.68
CA LEU A 184 3.56 3.92 -7.15
C LEU A 184 4.63 3.47 -8.17
N ALA A 185 4.48 2.31 -8.80
CA ALA A 185 5.39 1.81 -9.82
C ALA A 185 5.50 2.76 -11.03
N LEU A 186 4.36 3.29 -11.49
CA LEU A 186 4.31 4.29 -12.56
C LEU A 186 5.02 5.59 -12.15
N GLN A 187 4.81 6.07 -10.93
CA GLN A 187 5.49 7.27 -10.42
C GLN A 187 7.00 7.05 -10.34
N ILE A 188 7.45 5.92 -9.80
CA ILE A 188 8.89 5.62 -9.71
C ILE A 188 9.47 5.43 -11.12
N GLY A 189 8.68 5.06 -12.14
CA GLY A 189 9.14 4.99 -13.52
C GLY A 189 10.17 3.89 -13.76
N VAL A 190 10.09 2.80 -12.99
CA VAL A 190 10.85 1.57 -13.27
C VAL A 190 10.21 0.94 -14.50
N LYS A 191 10.81 1.17 -15.67
CA LYS A 191 10.40 0.47 -16.90
C LYS A 191 10.80 -1.01 -16.76
N PRO A 192 9.94 -1.95 -17.22
CA PRO A 192 10.25 -3.37 -17.20
C PRO A 192 11.53 -3.72 -17.95
#